data_AF-A0A260VUX4-F1
#
_entry.id   AF-A0A260VUX4-F1
#
_cell.length_a   1.000
_cell.length_b   1.000
_cell.length_c   1.000
_cell.angle_alpha   90.00
_cell.angle_beta   90.00
_cell.angle_gamma   90.00
#
_symmetry.space_group_name_H-M   'P 1'
#
loop_
_entity.id
_entity.type
_entity.pdbx_description
1 polymer ?
#
loop_
_entity_poly.entity_id
_entity_poly.type
_entity_poly.pdbx_seq_one_letter_code
_entity_poly.pdbx_strand_id
1 'polypeptide(L)'
;MAFGRKRKVVPFRSAGELDAMAAAGAVVGAALVAVRAAAVPGVSTLELDRVAEAVIRDAGAVPSFLGYHGFTGSICSSVNDRVVHGIPSADELLVAGDLVSIDCGAVLDGWHGDSAWTFGVGDIIEADAMLSEATRLSMEAGIAAMLPGNRLTDVSHAIESGTHAAEHAHGRKYGIVDGYGGHGIGREMHMDPFLANEGAPGKGPELVVGSTLAIEPMLTLGTYDTDILDDGWTVVTTDGSRSAHWEHTVAVTEDGPRILTLRPS
;
A
#
# COMPACT_ATOMS: atom_id res chain seq x y z
N MET A 1 44.92 -4.18 3.35
CA MET A 1 43.83 -4.21 4.34
C MET A 1 42.52 -4.00 3.60
N ALA A 2 41.70 -5.04 3.44
CA ALA A 2 40.39 -4.89 2.85
C ALA A 2 39.49 -4.24 3.90
N PHE A 3 39.16 -2.97 3.71
CA PHE A 3 38.08 -2.33 4.45
C PHE A 3 36.78 -3.03 4.03
N GLY A 4 36.37 -4.04 4.80
CA GLY A 4 35.10 -4.71 4.59
C GLY A 4 33.99 -3.66 4.69
N ARG A 5 33.36 -3.33 3.55
CA ARG A 5 32.14 -2.53 3.55
C ARG A 5 31.15 -3.23 4.47
N LYS A 6 30.74 -2.61 5.58
CA LYS A 6 29.62 -3.09 6.39
C LYS A 6 28.44 -3.28 5.44
N ARG A 7 27.89 -4.50 5.37
CA ARG A 7 26.67 -4.78 4.61
C ARG A 7 25.58 -3.85 5.14
N LYS A 8 24.98 -3.05 4.26
CA LYS A 8 23.79 -2.25 4.61
C LYS A 8 22.63 -3.23 4.80
N VAL A 9 21.83 -3.03 5.84
CA VAL A 9 20.62 -3.81 6.13
C VAL A 9 19.42 -2.86 6.14
N VAL A 10 18.24 -3.39 5.84
CA VAL A 10 16.99 -2.67 6.03
C VAL A 10 16.80 -2.43 7.54
N PRO A 11 16.39 -1.22 7.98
CA PRO A 11 16.15 -0.95 9.40
C PRO A 11 15.26 -2.02 10.01
N PHE A 12 15.66 -2.53 11.17
CA PHE A 12 14.99 -3.66 11.82
C PHE A 12 14.45 -3.27 13.20
N ARG A 13 13.53 -4.08 13.70
CA ARG A 13 12.83 -3.90 14.97
C ARG A 13 12.97 -5.16 15.82
N SER A 14 12.98 -4.98 17.13
CA SER A 14 12.85 -6.08 18.08
C SER A 14 11.44 -6.69 18.02
N ALA A 15 11.27 -7.91 18.55
CA ALA A 15 9.97 -8.59 18.55
C ALA A 15 8.86 -7.74 19.22
N GLY A 16 9.16 -7.09 20.35
CA GLY A 16 8.19 -6.23 21.03
C GLY A 16 7.84 -4.95 20.26
N GLU A 17 8.77 -4.42 19.46
CA GLU A 17 8.49 -3.30 18.56
C GLU A 17 7.65 -3.74 17.35
N LEU A 18 7.86 -4.95 16.84
CA LEU A 18 6.98 -5.54 15.83
C LEU A 18 5.57 -5.76 16.35
N ASP A 19 5.41 -6.18 17.61
CA ASP A 19 4.10 -6.32 18.24
C ASP A 19 3.41 -4.96 18.41
N ALA A 20 4.16 -3.91 18.75
CA ALA A 20 3.62 -2.55 18.81
C ALA A 20 3.20 -2.03 17.42
N MET A 21 4.00 -2.28 16.38
CA MET A 21 3.62 -1.98 15.00
C MET A 21 2.40 -2.79 14.55
N ALA A 22 2.29 -4.06 14.95
CA ALA A 22 1.10 -4.88 14.66
C ALA A 22 -0.16 -4.35 15.37
N ALA A 23 -0.03 -3.76 16.56
CA ALA A 23 -1.15 -3.09 17.24
C ALA A 23 -1.62 -1.85 16.45
N ALA A 24 -0.70 -1.02 15.97
CA ALA A 24 -1.03 0.09 15.07
C ALA A 24 -1.67 -0.41 13.76
N GLY A 25 -1.11 -1.47 13.18
CA GLY A 25 -1.62 -2.08 11.96
C GLY A 25 -3.00 -2.74 12.10
N ALA A 26 -3.35 -3.23 13.29
CA ALA A 26 -4.71 -3.72 13.57
C ALA A 26 -5.75 -2.59 13.54
N VAL A 27 -5.38 -1.37 13.96
CA VAL A 27 -6.24 -0.18 13.85
C VAL A 27 -6.46 0.17 12.38
N VAL A 28 -5.40 0.20 11.57
CA VAL A 28 -5.49 0.38 10.12
C VAL A 28 -6.39 -0.67 9.47
N GLY A 29 -6.18 -1.95 9.79
CA GLY A 29 -6.99 -3.04 9.26
C GLY A 29 -8.48 -2.88 9.60
N ALA A 30 -8.81 -2.48 10.83
CA ALA A 30 -10.18 -2.20 11.24
C ALA A 30 -10.78 -1.00 10.50
N ALA A 31 -10.01 0.08 10.32
CA ALA A 31 -10.44 1.27 9.59
C ALA A 31 -10.76 0.94 8.11
N LEU A 32 -9.87 0.20 7.43
CA LEU A 32 -10.10 -0.24 6.04
C LEU A 32 -11.35 -1.10 5.89
N VAL A 33 -11.61 -2.03 6.83
CA VAL A 33 -12.83 -2.85 6.82
C VAL A 33 -14.08 -2.00 7.01
N ALA A 34 -14.05 -1.03 7.95
CA ALA A 34 -15.16 -0.12 8.18
C ALA A 34 -15.43 0.77 6.96
N VAL A 35 -14.39 1.32 6.34
CA VAL A 35 -14.50 2.13 5.12
C VAL A 35 -15.10 1.32 3.98
N ARG A 36 -14.59 0.10 3.74
CA ARG A 36 -15.15 -0.77 2.68
C ARG A 36 -16.62 -1.09 2.91
N ALA A 37 -17.03 -1.31 4.17
CA ALA A 37 -18.44 -1.55 4.50
C ALA A 37 -19.33 -0.32 4.26
N ALA A 38 -18.78 0.89 4.41
CA ALA A 38 -19.48 2.15 4.18
C ALA A 38 -19.50 2.58 2.70
N ALA A 39 -18.59 2.06 1.87
CA ALA A 39 -18.44 2.44 0.47
C ALA A 39 -19.57 1.89 -0.43
N VAL A 40 -20.67 2.63 -0.48
CA VAL A 40 -21.86 2.34 -1.30
C VAL A 40 -22.19 3.52 -2.22
N PRO A 41 -22.95 3.32 -3.31
CA PRO A 41 -23.31 4.41 -4.20
C PRO A 41 -23.99 5.58 -3.47
N GLY A 42 -23.55 6.80 -3.79
CA GLY A 42 -24.02 8.05 -3.19
C GLY A 42 -23.25 8.51 -1.95
N VAL A 43 -22.36 7.69 -1.39
CA VAL A 43 -21.45 8.10 -0.32
C VAL A 43 -20.28 8.88 -0.89
N SER A 44 -19.96 10.02 -0.29
CA SER A 44 -18.79 10.81 -0.67
C SER A 44 -17.48 10.22 -0.14
N THR A 45 -16.35 10.47 -0.81
CA THR A 45 -15.05 10.05 -0.26
C THR A 45 -14.71 10.75 1.06
N LEU A 46 -15.23 11.96 1.30
CA LEU A 46 -15.13 12.63 2.61
C LEU A 46 -15.91 11.91 3.72
N GLU A 47 -17.03 11.26 3.40
CA GLU A 47 -17.74 10.42 4.39
C GLU A 47 -16.93 9.17 4.73
N LEU A 48 -16.24 8.57 3.75
CA LEU A 48 -15.31 7.46 4.00
C LEU A 48 -14.15 7.89 4.90
N ASP A 49 -13.59 9.07 4.66
CA ASP A 49 -12.53 9.65 5.49
C ASP A 49 -12.96 9.80 6.96
N ARG A 50 -14.18 10.32 7.19
CA ARG A 50 -14.74 10.42 8.54
C ARG A 50 -14.93 9.06 9.22
N VAL A 51 -15.30 8.03 8.45
CA VAL A 51 -15.41 6.66 8.98
C VAL A 51 -14.06 6.15 9.44
N ALA A 52 -13.02 6.29 8.62
CA ALA A 52 -11.66 5.89 8.98
C ALA A 52 -11.15 6.66 10.19
N GLU A 53 -11.28 7.99 10.18
CA GLU A 53 -10.80 8.85 11.26
C GLU A 53 -11.47 8.50 12.60
N ALA A 54 -12.78 8.23 12.60
CA ALA A 54 -13.49 7.80 13.80
C ALA A 54 -12.90 6.50 14.36
N VAL A 55 -12.71 5.47 13.53
CA VAL A 55 -12.13 4.18 13.95
C VAL A 55 -10.71 4.37 14.52
N ILE A 56 -9.89 5.18 13.86
CA ILE A 56 -8.52 5.47 14.30
C ILE A 56 -8.52 6.15 15.67
N ARG A 57 -9.33 7.20 15.84
CA ARG A 57 -9.38 7.98 17.09
C ARG A 57 -10.00 7.19 18.25
N ASP A 58 -11.03 6.39 17.98
CA ASP A 58 -11.67 5.53 18.99
C ASP A 58 -10.72 4.46 19.53
N ALA A 59 -9.73 4.04 18.73
CA ALA A 59 -8.65 3.14 19.15
C ALA A 59 -7.51 3.86 19.91
N GLY A 60 -7.60 5.17 20.12
CA GLY A 60 -6.55 5.98 20.74
C GLY A 60 -5.35 6.27 19.84
N ALA A 61 -5.48 6.03 18.53
CA ALA A 61 -4.47 6.31 17.53
C ALA A 61 -4.69 7.67 16.85
N VAL A 62 -3.73 8.08 16.03
CA VAL A 62 -3.77 9.32 15.24
C VAL A 62 -3.61 8.97 13.75
N PRO A 63 -4.38 9.57 12.81
CA PRO A 63 -4.18 9.36 11.38
C PRO A 63 -2.78 9.80 10.95
N SER A 64 -2.04 8.93 10.26
CA SER A 64 -0.68 9.24 9.81
C SER A 64 -0.65 10.34 8.74
N PHE A 65 -1.69 10.38 7.89
CA PHE A 65 -1.71 11.22 6.70
C PHE A 65 -2.16 12.66 6.99
N LEU A 66 -3.01 12.85 8.01
CA LEU A 66 -3.62 14.15 8.29
C LEU A 66 -2.57 15.18 8.71
N GLY A 67 -2.35 16.17 7.85
CA GLY A 67 -1.34 17.23 8.01
C GLY A 67 0.06 16.86 7.49
N TYR A 68 0.26 15.63 7.00
CA TYR A 68 1.56 15.18 6.48
C TYR A 68 1.93 15.97 5.22
N HIS A 69 2.98 16.78 5.30
CA HIS A 69 3.38 17.75 4.26
C HIS A 69 2.23 18.64 3.73
N GLY A 70 1.18 18.84 4.53
CA GLY A 70 0.00 19.61 4.14
C GLY A 70 -1.15 18.81 3.52
N PHE A 71 -1.08 17.47 3.47
CA PHE A 71 -2.21 16.61 3.11
C PHE A 71 -3.38 16.82 4.08
N THR A 72 -4.61 16.82 3.57
CA THR A 72 -5.79 17.28 4.31
C THR A 72 -6.73 16.16 4.76
N GLY A 73 -6.58 14.93 4.25
CA GLY A 73 -7.37 13.77 4.64
C GLY A 73 -6.70 12.93 5.73
N SER A 74 -7.49 12.11 6.42
CA SER A 74 -7.04 11.02 7.29
C SER A 74 -6.73 9.74 6.50
N ILE A 75 -7.32 9.58 5.31
CA ILE A 75 -7.04 8.52 4.32
C ILE A 75 -6.75 9.13 2.94
N CYS A 76 -6.16 8.34 2.04
CA CYS A 76 -6.23 8.63 0.60
C CYS A 76 -7.40 7.85 -0.01
N SER A 77 -8.19 8.51 -0.87
CA SER A 77 -9.32 7.91 -1.59
C SER A 77 -9.15 8.07 -3.09
N SER A 78 -8.60 7.03 -3.72
CA SER A 78 -8.27 7.00 -5.14
C SER A 78 -9.33 6.22 -5.92
N VAL A 79 -10.20 6.96 -6.62
CA VAL A 79 -11.28 6.40 -7.44
C VAL A 79 -10.83 6.27 -8.89
N ASN A 80 -11.06 5.11 -9.50
CA ASN A 80 -10.87 4.80 -10.92
C ASN A 80 -9.44 5.05 -11.44
N ASP A 81 -9.21 6.14 -12.18
CA ASP A 81 -7.92 6.49 -12.79
C ASP A 81 -6.92 7.14 -11.82
N ARG A 82 -7.37 7.48 -10.61
CA ARG A 82 -6.49 7.89 -9.52
C ARG A 82 -5.67 6.70 -9.05
N VAL A 83 -4.36 6.85 -9.10
CA VAL A 83 -3.39 5.83 -8.69
C VAL A 83 -3.22 5.86 -7.17
N VAL A 84 -2.82 7.01 -6.62
CA VAL A 84 -2.58 7.22 -5.18
C VAL A 84 -2.87 8.67 -4.77
N HIS A 85 -2.91 8.90 -3.46
CA HIS A 85 -2.98 10.23 -2.83
C HIS A 85 -4.22 11.07 -3.19
N GLY A 86 -5.31 10.43 -3.65
CA GLY A 86 -6.57 11.13 -3.86
C GLY A 86 -7.06 11.77 -2.56
N ILE A 87 -7.21 13.10 -2.55
CA ILE A 87 -7.72 13.82 -1.37
C ILE A 87 -9.23 13.55 -1.22
N PRO A 88 -9.71 13.12 -0.04
CA PRO A 88 -11.14 12.96 0.22
C PRO A 88 -11.93 14.26 0.00
N SER A 89 -13.07 14.16 -0.69
CA SER A 89 -13.90 15.31 -1.09
C SER A 89 -15.38 15.04 -0.89
N ALA A 90 -16.14 16.09 -0.56
CA ALA A 90 -17.60 16.01 -0.49
C ALA A 90 -18.24 15.93 -1.88
N ASP A 91 -17.53 16.38 -2.92
CA ASP A 91 -18.02 16.45 -4.30
C ASP A 91 -17.78 15.14 -5.09
N GLU A 92 -16.91 14.27 -4.58
CA GLU A 92 -16.65 12.94 -5.17
C GLU A 92 -17.61 11.92 -4.56
N LEU A 93 -18.77 11.74 -5.19
CA LEU A 93 -19.77 10.74 -4.81
C LEU A 93 -19.49 9.42 -5.53
N LEU A 94 -19.36 8.35 -4.76
CA LEU A 94 -19.19 7.01 -5.31
C LEU A 94 -20.41 6.60 -6.13
N VAL A 95 -20.18 5.93 -7.26
CA VAL A 95 -21.23 5.36 -8.10
C VAL A 95 -21.03 3.85 -8.27
N ALA A 96 -22.11 3.15 -8.61
CA ALA A 96 -22.03 1.72 -8.88
C ALA A 96 -21.09 1.45 -10.06
N GLY A 97 -20.16 0.52 -9.86
CA GLY A 97 -19.13 0.18 -10.85
C GLY A 97 -17.82 0.96 -10.69
N ASP A 98 -17.69 1.82 -9.69
CA ASP A 98 -16.39 2.42 -9.37
C ASP A 98 -15.42 1.38 -8.80
N LEU A 99 -14.16 1.50 -9.18
CA LEU A 99 -13.03 0.83 -8.53
C LEU A 99 -12.37 1.84 -7.60
N VAL A 100 -12.26 1.52 -6.31
CA VAL A 100 -11.79 2.46 -5.29
C VAL A 100 -10.64 1.84 -4.52
N SER A 101 -9.52 2.54 -4.46
CA SER A 101 -8.39 2.23 -3.58
C SER A 101 -8.43 3.17 -2.38
N ILE A 102 -8.51 2.59 -1.19
CA ILE A 102 -8.39 3.32 0.08
C ILE A 102 -7.05 2.97 0.69
N ASP A 103 -6.27 4.00 0.98
CA ASP A 103 -5.00 3.92 1.69
C ASP A 103 -5.16 4.57 3.07
N CYS A 104 -4.62 3.93 4.11
CA CYS A 104 -4.86 4.29 5.49
C CYS A 104 -3.63 4.04 6.37
N GLY A 105 -3.06 5.11 6.90
CA GLY A 105 -2.02 5.05 7.93
C GLY A 105 -2.54 5.46 9.31
N ALA A 106 -2.08 4.79 10.37
CA ALA A 106 -2.35 5.19 11.76
C ALA A 106 -1.10 5.08 12.65
N VAL A 107 -1.01 5.99 13.63
CA VAL A 107 0.04 6.02 14.66
C VAL A 107 -0.55 5.66 16.01
N LEU A 108 -0.07 4.56 16.61
CA LEU A 108 -0.42 4.13 17.96
C LEU A 108 0.86 3.96 18.79
N ASP A 109 0.92 4.59 19.96
CA ASP A 109 2.11 4.57 20.85
C ASP A 109 3.43 4.91 20.12
N GLY A 110 3.31 5.80 19.13
CA GLY A 110 4.41 6.28 18.28
C GLY A 110 4.90 5.27 17.25
N TRP A 111 4.13 4.23 16.92
CA TRP A 111 4.42 3.27 15.85
C TRP A 111 3.39 3.41 14.74
N HIS A 112 3.85 3.42 13.50
CA HIS A 112 3.01 3.48 12.32
C HIS A 112 2.60 2.08 11.86
N GLY A 113 1.35 1.94 11.45
CA GLY A 113 0.90 0.93 10.50
C GLY A 113 0.42 1.60 9.23
N ASP A 114 0.60 0.94 8.10
CA ASP A 114 0.21 1.44 6.76
C ASP A 114 -0.27 0.30 5.85
N SER A 115 -1.37 0.55 5.14
CA SER A 115 -2.02 -0.43 4.28
C SER A 115 -3.07 0.22 3.39
N ALA A 116 -3.16 -0.31 2.18
CA ALA A 116 -4.15 0.05 1.18
C ALA A 116 -4.96 -1.16 0.70
N TRP A 117 -6.18 -0.90 0.26
CA TRP A 117 -7.10 -1.89 -0.26
C TRP A 117 -7.95 -1.36 -1.41
N THR A 118 -7.81 -1.96 -2.60
CA THR A 118 -8.73 -1.75 -3.73
C THR A 118 -9.95 -2.68 -3.68
N PHE A 119 -11.14 -2.12 -3.83
CA PHE A 119 -12.40 -2.85 -3.96
C PHE A 119 -13.40 -2.12 -4.88
N GLY A 120 -14.41 -2.86 -5.34
CA GLY A 120 -15.49 -2.31 -6.16
C GLY A 120 -16.65 -1.74 -5.33
N VAL A 121 -17.29 -0.69 -5.83
CA VAL A 121 -18.56 -0.15 -5.31
C VAL A 121 -19.71 -0.83 -6.05
N GLY A 122 -20.34 -1.81 -5.41
CA GLY A 122 -21.30 -2.69 -6.07
C GLY A 122 -20.60 -3.63 -7.07
N ASP A 123 -21.30 -3.97 -8.16
CA ASP A 123 -20.74 -4.84 -9.20
C ASP A 123 -19.78 -4.04 -10.11
N ILE A 124 -18.56 -4.55 -10.28
CA ILE A 124 -17.55 -4.00 -11.19
C ILE A 124 -17.36 -4.89 -12.41
N ILE A 125 -16.81 -4.32 -13.48
CA ILE A 125 -16.48 -5.07 -14.70
C ILE A 125 -15.34 -6.06 -14.45
N GLU A 126 -15.29 -7.13 -15.25
CA GLU A 126 -14.27 -8.18 -15.13
C GLU A 126 -12.84 -7.64 -15.21
N ALA A 127 -12.60 -6.63 -16.06
CA ALA A 127 -11.27 -6.03 -16.21
C ALA A 127 -10.76 -5.41 -14.90
N ASP A 128 -11.63 -4.78 -14.11
CA ASP A 128 -11.28 -4.15 -12.83
C ASP A 128 -11.10 -5.18 -11.72
N ALA A 129 -11.94 -6.22 -11.73
CA ALA A 129 -11.76 -7.35 -10.82
C ALA A 129 -10.40 -8.02 -11.06
N MET A 130 -10.02 -8.25 -12.32
CA MET A 130 -8.72 -8.79 -12.70
C MET A 130 -7.55 -7.83 -12.36
N LEU A 131 -7.74 -6.52 -12.50
CA LEU A 131 -6.73 -5.52 -12.13
C LEU A 131 -6.45 -5.54 -10.62
N SER A 132 -7.50 -5.47 -9.80
CA SER A 132 -7.36 -5.53 -8.35
C SER A 132 -6.73 -6.85 -7.90
N GLU A 133 -7.14 -7.97 -8.51
CA GLU A 133 -6.58 -9.28 -8.23
C GLU A 133 -5.10 -9.38 -8.64
N ALA A 134 -4.72 -8.90 -9.83
CA ALA A 134 -3.32 -8.88 -10.26
C ALA A 134 -2.46 -8.07 -9.27
N THR A 135 -2.94 -6.91 -8.83
CA THR A 135 -2.24 -6.04 -7.88
C THR A 135 -2.05 -6.74 -6.53
N ARG A 136 -3.10 -7.41 -6.03
CA ARG A 136 -3.04 -8.23 -4.81
C ARG A 136 -2.03 -9.36 -4.93
N LEU A 137 -2.03 -10.09 -6.05
CA LEU A 137 -1.09 -11.20 -6.30
C LEU A 137 0.36 -10.72 -6.40
N SER A 138 0.61 -9.57 -7.03
CA SER A 138 1.93 -8.93 -7.06
C SER A 138 2.42 -8.57 -5.66
N MET A 139 1.54 -8.00 -4.83
CA MET A 139 1.85 -7.68 -3.43
C MET A 139 2.22 -8.97 -2.69
N GLU A 140 1.40 -10.01 -2.78
CA GLU A 140 1.62 -11.30 -2.11
C GLU A 140 2.93 -11.98 -2.52
N ALA A 141 3.32 -11.87 -3.80
CA ALA A 141 4.62 -12.34 -4.25
C ALA A 141 5.77 -11.58 -3.58
N GLY A 142 5.66 -10.25 -3.45
CA GLY A 142 6.59 -9.43 -2.69
C GLY A 142 6.65 -9.82 -1.20
N ILE A 143 5.49 -10.02 -0.56
CA ILE A 143 5.40 -10.47 0.84
C ILE A 143 6.11 -11.81 1.02
N ALA A 144 5.92 -12.77 0.10
CA ALA A 144 6.58 -14.07 0.17
C ALA A 144 8.12 -13.97 0.07
N ALA A 145 8.66 -12.90 -0.54
CA ALA A 145 10.08 -12.63 -0.65
C ALA A 145 10.69 -11.93 0.57
N MET A 146 9.89 -11.54 1.58
CA MET A 146 10.36 -10.95 2.84
C MET A 146 10.98 -12.00 3.77
N LEU A 147 12.13 -12.54 3.36
CA LEU A 147 12.86 -13.62 4.03
C LEU A 147 14.26 -13.17 4.50
N PRO A 148 14.78 -13.72 5.62
CA PRO A 148 16.14 -13.43 6.05
C PRO A 148 17.18 -13.76 4.96
N GLY A 149 18.10 -12.84 4.69
CA GLY A 149 19.18 -13.01 3.72
C GLY A 149 18.85 -12.58 2.29
N ASN A 150 17.56 -12.41 1.95
CA ASN A 150 17.17 -11.75 0.71
C ASN A 150 17.64 -10.29 0.71
N ARG A 151 17.73 -9.70 -0.48
CA ARG A 151 18.07 -8.31 -0.73
C ARG A 151 16.80 -7.52 -1.02
N LEU A 152 16.84 -6.20 -0.81
CA LEU A 152 15.72 -5.32 -1.11
C LEU A 152 15.12 -5.55 -2.51
N THR A 153 15.96 -5.64 -3.55
CA THR A 153 15.44 -5.84 -4.91
C THR A 153 15.00 -7.27 -5.21
N ASP A 154 15.24 -8.24 -4.32
CA ASP A 154 14.59 -9.56 -4.42
C ASP A 154 13.08 -9.43 -4.17
N VAL A 155 12.67 -8.49 -3.32
CA VAL A 155 11.25 -8.15 -3.11
C VAL A 155 10.68 -7.44 -4.34
N SER A 156 11.37 -6.43 -4.87
CA SER A 156 10.98 -5.75 -6.12
C SER A 156 10.80 -6.74 -7.28
N HIS A 157 11.76 -7.65 -7.45
CA HIS A 157 11.71 -8.66 -8.49
C HIS A 157 10.54 -9.64 -8.31
N ALA A 158 10.21 -9.98 -7.07
CA ALA A 158 9.08 -10.84 -6.77
C ALA A 158 7.74 -10.17 -7.08
N ILE A 159 7.60 -8.87 -6.79
CA ILE A 159 6.43 -8.06 -7.16
C ILE A 159 6.23 -8.06 -8.68
N GLU A 160 7.27 -7.72 -9.44
CA GLU A 160 7.26 -7.73 -10.92
C GLU A 160 6.92 -9.12 -11.48
N SER A 161 7.51 -10.16 -10.92
CA SER A 161 7.24 -11.55 -11.31
C SER A 161 5.78 -11.94 -11.05
N GLY A 162 5.21 -11.50 -9.93
CA GLY A 162 3.79 -11.67 -9.60
C GLY A 162 2.88 -10.97 -10.63
N THR A 163 3.23 -9.74 -11.02
CA THR A 163 2.52 -9.01 -12.07
C THR A 163 2.55 -9.79 -13.37
N HIS A 164 3.72 -10.22 -13.84
CA HIS A 164 3.83 -10.97 -15.10
C HIS A 164 3.13 -12.34 -15.07
N ALA A 165 3.09 -13.00 -13.91
CA ALA A 165 2.32 -14.22 -13.74
C ALA A 165 0.81 -13.96 -13.89
N ALA A 166 0.30 -12.88 -13.27
CA ALA A 166 -1.09 -12.46 -13.43
C ALA A 166 -1.40 -12.06 -14.88
N GLU A 167 -0.50 -11.34 -15.55
CA GLU A 167 -0.65 -11.00 -16.97
C GLU A 167 -0.81 -12.24 -17.86
N HIS A 168 0.02 -13.27 -17.62
CA HIS A 168 -0.05 -14.52 -18.35
C HIS A 168 -1.38 -15.26 -18.10
N ALA A 169 -1.82 -15.31 -16.83
CA ALA A 169 -3.07 -15.97 -16.44
C ALA A 169 -4.32 -15.26 -17.00
N HIS A 170 -4.32 -13.91 -16.98
CA HIS A 170 -5.44 -13.10 -17.43
C HIS A 170 -5.43 -12.85 -18.95
N GLY A 171 -4.32 -13.12 -19.64
CA GLY A 171 -4.15 -12.80 -21.06
C GLY A 171 -4.18 -11.29 -21.34
N ARG A 172 -3.74 -10.48 -20.37
CA ARG A 172 -3.78 -9.01 -20.39
C ARG A 172 -2.48 -8.43 -19.84
N LYS A 173 -2.08 -7.25 -20.31
CA LYS A 173 -0.95 -6.49 -19.77
C LYS A 173 -1.41 -5.48 -18.73
N TYR A 174 -0.56 -5.21 -17.74
CA TYR A 174 -0.74 -4.19 -16.72
C TYR A 174 0.45 -3.24 -16.72
N GLY A 175 0.19 -1.95 -16.52
CA GLY A 175 1.26 -0.99 -16.24
C GLY A 175 1.69 -1.10 -14.78
N ILE A 176 2.99 -1.25 -14.51
CA ILE A 176 3.55 -1.06 -13.17
C ILE A 176 3.90 0.41 -13.05
N VAL A 177 3.24 1.14 -12.14
CA VAL A 177 3.40 2.60 -12.04
C VAL A 177 4.86 2.98 -11.76
N ASP A 178 5.40 3.93 -12.53
CA ASP A 178 6.77 4.43 -12.34
C ASP A 178 6.82 5.53 -11.25
N GLY A 179 7.93 5.58 -10.52
CA GLY A 179 8.20 6.62 -9.51
C GLY A 179 7.51 6.44 -8.15
N TYR A 180 6.62 5.46 -8.01
CA TYR A 180 5.94 5.12 -6.76
C TYR A 180 6.25 3.67 -6.34
N GLY A 181 6.24 3.42 -5.04
CA GLY A 181 6.55 2.12 -4.48
C GLY A 181 6.79 2.18 -2.97
N GLY A 182 7.03 1.01 -2.41
CA GLY A 182 7.12 0.83 -0.97
C GLY A 182 8.27 1.56 -0.30
N HIS A 183 8.27 1.45 1.01
CA HIS A 183 9.22 2.16 1.85
C HIS A 183 9.52 1.40 3.14
N GLY A 184 10.63 1.73 3.78
CA GLY A 184 10.83 1.39 5.18
C GLY A 184 9.75 2.07 6.03
N ILE A 185 9.36 1.44 7.13
CA ILE A 185 8.33 1.98 8.03
C ILE A 185 8.65 1.63 9.49
N GLY A 186 8.22 2.47 10.44
CA GLY A 186 8.35 2.20 11.87
C GLY A 186 7.87 3.35 12.74
N ARG A 187 8.82 4.13 13.29
CA ARG A 187 8.52 5.33 14.09
C ARG A 187 8.13 6.54 13.24
N GLU A 188 8.39 6.45 11.94
CA GLU A 188 7.96 7.38 10.91
C GLU A 188 7.22 6.56 9.84
N MET A 189 6.29 7.21 9.14
CA MET A 189 5.51 6.61 8.06
C MET A 189 6.43 6.18 6.91
N HIS A 190 7.14 7.14 6.32
CA HIS A 190 8.10 6.91 5.26
C HIS A 190 9.54 6.94 5.81
N MET A 191 10.24 5.82 5.71
CA MET A 191 11.66 5.68 6.04
C MET A 191 12.42 5.03 4.88
N ASP A 192 13.73 5.19 4.86
CA ASP A 192 14.58 4.39 3.98
C ASP A 192 14.47 2.87 4.29
N PRO A 193 14.58 2.00 3.27
CA PRO A 193 14.79 2.32 1.86
C PRO A 193 13.48 2.42 1.06
N PHE A 194 13.52 3.15 -0.05
CA PHE A 194 12.53 3.03 -1.13
C PHE A 194 12.58 1.63 -1.76
N LEU A 195 11.44 0.98 -1.92
CA LEU A 195 11.21 -0.32 -2.53
C LEU A 195 10.48 -0.13 -3.86
N ALA A 196 11.20 -0.23 -4.98
CA ALA A 196 10.55 -0.22 -6.29
C ALA A 196 9.64 -1.45 -6.46
N ASN A 197 8.55 -1.30 -7.21
CA ASN A 197 7.62 -2.38 -7.54
C ASN A 197 8.11 -3.29 -8.69
N GLU A 198 9.28 -2.98 -9.26
CA GLU A 198 9.93 -3.79 -10.29
C GLU A 198 11.45 -3.69 -10.27
N GLY A 199 12.12 -4.65 -10.92
CA GLY A 199 13.56 -4.60 -11.17
C GLY A 199 14.30 -5.92 -10.95
N ALA A 200 15.57 -5.91 -11.36
CA ALA A 200 16.43 -7.09 -11.24
C ALA A 200 16.79 -7.43 -9.78
N PRO A 201 16.85 -8.73 -9.42
CA PRO A 201 17.12 -9.19 -8.05
C PRO A 201 18.59 -9.00 -7.61
N GLY A 202 18.85 -9.21 -6.33
CA GLY A 202 20.19 -9.36 -5.75
C GLY A 202 20.91 -8.07 -5.34
N LYS A 203 20.23 -6.93 -5.33
CA LYS A 203 20.81 -5.61 -5.04
C LYS A 203 20.16 -4.91 -3.85
N GLY A 204 20.84 -3.90 -3.32
CA GLY A 204 20.36 -3.11 -2.19
C GLY A 204 20.70 -3.71 -0.82
N PRO A 205 20.15 -3.13 0.28
CA PRO A 205 20.37 -3.63 1.62
C PRO A 205 19.85 -5.07 1.80
N GLU A 206 20.44 -5.80 2.74
CA GLU A 206 19.96 -7.12 3.18
C GLU A 206 18.71 -7.00 4.06
N LEU A 207 17.80 -7.95 3.89
CA LEU A 207 16.71 -8.23 4.81
C LEU A 207 17.21 -9.11 5.94
N VAL A 208 16.97 -8.68 7.18
CA VAL A 208 17.31 -9.41 8.40
C VAL A 208 16.05 -9.56 9.25
N VAL A 209 16.05 -10.48 10.22
CA VAL A 209 14.94 -10.60 11.18
C VAL A 209 14.66 -9.24 11.81
N GLY A 210 13.39 -8.82 11.75
CA GLY A 210 12.92 -7.53 12.21
C GLY A 210 12.88 -6.44 11.14
N SER A 211 13.43 -6.64 9.93
CA SER A 211 13.30 -5.68 8.83
C SER A 211 11.82 -5.46 8.48
N THR A 212 11.40 -4.20 8.35
CA THR A 212 10.02 -3.81 8.05
C THR A 212 9.93 -2.98 6.78
N LEU A 213 8.99 -3.33 5.89
CA LEU A 213 8.67 -2.59 4.67
C LEU A 213 7.16 -2.51 4.49
N ALA A 214 6.69 -1.37 4.00
CA ALA A 214 5.45 -1.27 3.24
C ALA A 214 5.68 -1.88 1.85
N ILE A 215 4.82 -2.80 1.44
CA ILE A 215 4.84 -3.42 0.10
C ILE A 215 3.55 -3.02 -0.60
N GLU A 216 3.65 -2.12 -1.56
CA GLU A 216 2.54 -1.36 -2.15
C GLU A 216 2.58 -1.30 -3.69
N PRO A 217 2.34 -2.41 -4.41
CA PRO A 217 2.20 -2.31 -5.85
C PRO A 217 0.98 -1.47 -6.24
N MET A 218 1.19 -0.60 -7.21
CA MET A 218 0.12 0.03 -7.99
C MET A 218 0.19 -0.44 -9.44
N LEU A 219 -0.92 -1.00 -9.93
CA LEU A 219 -1.05 -1.42 -11.33
C LEU A 219 -2.11 -0.59 -12.05
N THR A 220 -1.97 -0.48 -13.37
CA THR A 220 -2.93 0.21 -14.25
C THR A 220 -3.42 -0.72 -15.36
N LEU A 221 -4.60 -0.45 -15.92
CA LEU A 221 -5.09 -1.13 -17.12
C LEU A 221 -4.40 -0.67 -18.42
N GLY A 222 -3.76 0.49 -18.39
CA GLY A 222 -3.14 1.16 -19.53
C GLY A 222 -1.63 1.30 -19.38
N THR A 223 -1.11 2.52 -19.49
CA THR A 223 0.32 2.81 -19.36
C THR A 223 0.77 2.97 -17.89
N TYR A 224 2.10 2.98 -17.68
CA TYR A 224 2.70 3.25 -16.36
C TYR A 224 2.87 4.76 -16.05
N ASP A 225 2.58 5.61 -17.03
CA ASP A 225 2.82 7.06 -16.96
C ASP A 225 1.73 7.75 -16.13
N THR A 226 2.15 8.57 -15.17
CA THR A 226 1.26 9.31 -14.26
C THR A 226 1.49 10.82 -14.33
N ASP A 227 0.49 11.57 -13.87
CA ASP A 227 0.57 13.02 -13.66
C ASP A 227 -0.01 13.39 -12.28
N ILE A 228 0.37 14.55 -11.75
CA ILE A 228 -0.11 15.07 -10.46
C ILE A 228 -1.11 16.20 -10.75
N LEU A 229 -2.30 16.12 -10.17
CA LEU A 229 -3.32 17.15 -10.34
C LEU A 229 -2.93 18.47 -9.65
N ASP A 230 -3.67 19.54 -9.97
CA ASP A 230 -3.45 20.90 -9.45
C ASP A 230 -3.56 21.00 -7.90
N ASP A 231 -4.15 20.00 -7.24
CA ASP A 231 -4.18 19.90 -5.78
C ASP A 231 -2.80 19.55 -5.17
N GLY A 232 -1.83 19.18 -6.01
CA GLY A 232 -0.45 18.86 -5.63
C GLY A 232 -0.26 17.49 -4.99
N TRP A 233 -1.31 16.66 -4.95
CA TRP A 233 -1.31 15.37 -4.27
C TRP A 233 -1.82 14.25 -5.17
N THR A 234 -3.01 14.41 -5.74
CA THR A 234 -3.71 13.34 -6.44
C THR A 234 -2.92 12.93 -7.68
N VAL A 235 -2.52 11.66 -7.72
CA VAL A 235 -1.79 11.07 -8.84
C VAL A 235 -2.77 10.33 -9.73
N VAL A 236 -2.77 10.61 -11.03
CA VAL A 236 -3.66 9.99 -12.01
C VAL A 236 -2.89 9.34 -13.15
N THR A 237 -3.49 8.36 -13.81
CA THR A 237 -2.96 7.82 -15.07
C THR A 237 -3.11 8.86 -16.19
N THR A 238 -2.09 8.97 -17.05
CA THR A 238 -2.10 9.96 -18.14
C THR A 238 -3.05 9.59 -19.29
N ASP A 239 -3.43 8.32 -19.40
CA ASP A 239 -4.33 7.80 -20.43
C ASP A 239 -5.78 7.63 -19.94
N GLY A 240 -6.06 7.98 -18.68
CA GLY A 240 -7.38 7.84 -18.05
C GLY A 240 -7.77 6.38 -17.76
N SER A 241 -6.84 5.44 -17.86
CA SER A 241 -7.08 4.04 -17.50
C SER A 241 -7.18 3.87 -15.98
N ARG A 242 -8.00 2.89 -15.54
CA ARG A 242 -8.17 2.62 -14.11
C ARG A 242 -6.92 2.02 -13.49
N SER A 243 -6.74 2.28 -12.19
CA SER A 243 -5.64 1.79 -11.37
C SER A 243 -6.14 1.06 -10.12
N ALA A 244 -5.30 0.20 -9.57
CA ALA A 244 -5.50 -0.45 -8.27
C ALA A 244 -4.22 -0.34 -7.44
N HIS A 245 -4.38 -0.26 -6.12
CA HIS A 245 -3.34 -0.15 -5.11
C HIS A 245 -3.66 -1.12 -3.95
N TRP A 246 -2.75 -2.04 -3.69
CA TRP A 246 -2.80 -2.94 -2.54
C TRP A 246 -1.54 -2.81 -1.73
N GLU A 247 -1.68 -2.78 -0.40
CA GLU A 247 -0.51 -2.69 0.45
C GLU A 247 -0.66 -3.45 1.76
N HIS A 248 0.46 -4.00 2.23
CA HIS A 248 0.65 -4.31 3.64
C HIS A 248 2.02 -3.85 4.16
N THR A 249 2.05 -3.40 5.41
CA THR A 249 3.26 -3.39 6.24
C THR A 249 3.64 -4.82 6.64
N VAL A 250 4.85 -5.24 6.30
CA VAL A 250 5.36 -6.61 6.54
C VAL A 250 6.70 -6.60 7.24
N ALA A 251 6.87 -7.53 8.19
CA ALA A 251 8.11 -7.79 8.88
C ALA A 251 8.74 -9.12 8.47
N VAL A 252 10.06 -9.14 8.36
CA VAL A 252 10.83 -10.38 8.24
C VAL A 252 10.94 -11.04 9.61
N THR A 253 10.56 -12.32 9.73
CA THR A 253 10.73 -13.10 10.97
C THR A 253 11.46 -14.42 10.71
N GLU A 254 11.80 -15.16 11.77
CA GLU A 254 12.42 -16.49 11.64
C GLU A 254 11.48 -17.52 11.01
N ASP A 255 10.16 -17.38 11.24
CA ASP A 255 9.12 -18.30 10.75
C ASP A 255 8.55 -17.90 9.38
N GLY A 256 9.14 -16.90 8.73
CA GLY A 256 8.69 -16.32 7.47
C GLY A 256 8.17 -14.88 7.61
N PRO A 257 7.57 -14.31 6.56
CA PRO A 257 7.04 -12.95 6.60
C PRO A 257 5.82 -12.87 7.53
N ARG A 258 5.78 -11.83 8.36
CA ARG A 258 4.63 -11.51 9.22
C ARG A 258 3.97 -10.22 8.71
N ILE A 259 2.72 -10.32 8.29
CA ILE A 259 1.89 -9.15 7.97
C ILE A 259 1.49 -8.48 9.27
N LEU A 260 1.74 -7.17 9.38
CA LEU A 260 1.44 -6.38 10.59
C LEU A 260 0.09 -5.64 10.49
N THR A 261 -0.48 -5.52 9.29
CA THR A 261 -1.73 -4.79 9.01
C THR A 261 -2.86 -5.71 8.54
N LEU A 262 -2.99 -6.89 9.18
CA LEU A 262 -4.06 -7.83 8.86
C LEU A 262 -5.43 -7.17 9.05
N ARG A 263 -6.30 -7.35 8.05
CA ARG A 263 -7.69 -6.89 8.10
C ARG A 263 -8.54 -7.94 8.84
N PRO A 264 -9.39 -7.56 9.82
CA PRO A 264 -10.28 -8.50 10.48
C PRO A 264 -11.32 -9.05 9.50
N SER A 265 -11.69 -10.31 9.69
CA SER A 265 -12.71 -11.04 8.94
C SER A 265 -14.13 -10.65 9.34
#